data_AF-A0A438KQ21-F1
#
_entry.id   AF-A0A438KQ21-F1
#
_cell.length_a   1.000
_cell.length_b   1.000
_cell.length_c   1.000
_cell.angle_alpha   90.00
_cell.angle_beta   90.00
_cell.angle_gamma   90.00
#
_symmetry.space_group_name_H-M   'P 1'
#
loop_
_entity.id
_entity.type
_entity.pdbx_description
1 polymer ?
#
loop_
_entity_poly.entity_id
_entity_poly.type
_entity_poly.pdbx_seq_one_letter_code
_entity_poly.pdbx_strand_id
1 'polypeptide(L)'
;METRLAKVELAMADTREGVDLIEQGMEKGLEDLREQIQDLRRGVESRMEALAARMDARDQEIRQELAIYKTAVSARVMATHEAPRVEMPKPHTFSGKRDAKELDNFLWHMERYFEAMH
;
A
#
# COMPACT_ATOMS: atom_id res chain seq x y z
N MET A 1 81.33 23.51 0.89
CA MET A 1 80.41 22.85 -0.07
C MET A 1 79.50 21.86 0.66
N GLU A 2 80.06 21.00 1.49
CA GLU A 2 79.35 19.98 2.30
C GLU A 2 78.21 20.52 3.18
N THR A 3 78.39 21.63 3.91
CA THR A 3 77.33 22.18 4.78
C THR A 3 76.08 22.63 4.02
N ARG A 4 76.21 23.05 2.75
CA ARG A 4 75.06 23.41 1.92
C ARG A 4 74.34 22.16 1.41
N LEU A 5 75.08 21.08 1.13
CA LEU A 5 74.54 19.80 0.71
C LEU A 5 73.70 19.17 1.83
N ALA A 6 74.24 19.10 3.05
CA ALA A 6 73.53 18.54 4.20
C ALA A 6 72.20 19.27 4.52
N LYS A 7 72.14 20.60 4.32
CA LYS A 7 70.90 21.38 4.49
C LYS A 7 69.84 21.05 3.43
N VAL A 8 70.27 20.80 2.19
CA VAL A 8 69.37 20.43 1.10
C VAL A 8 68.84 19.01 1.32
N GLU A 9 69.71 18.08 1.74
CA GLU A 9 69.32 16.71 2.10
C GLU A 9 68.27 16.67 3.22
N LEU A 10 68.45 17.47 4.27
CA LEU A 10 67.47 17.60 5.35
C LEU A 10 66.13 18.16 4.84
N ALA A 11 66.15 19.27 4.08
CA ALA A 11 64.92 19.86 3.56
C ALA A 11 64.16 18.93 2.61
N MET A 12 64.87 18.10 1.83
CA MET A 12 64.27 17.07 0.98
C MET A 12 63.67 15.93 1.80
N ALA A 13 64.34 15.52 2.90
CA ALA A 13 63.81 14.53 3.82
C ALA A 13 62.51 15.01 4.48
N ASP A 14 62.49 16.25 4.99
CA ASP A 14 61.30 16.86 5.60
C ASP A 14 60.15 16.98 4.58
N THR A 15 60.46 17.36 3.34
CA THR A 15 59.47 17.45 2.26
C THR A 15 58.90 16.07 1.92
N ARG A 16 59.76 15.04 1.87
CA ARG A 16 59.35 13.67 1.59
C ARG A 16 58.46 13.11 2.68
N GLU A 17 58.83 13.30 3.95
CA GLU A 17 58.00 12.91 5.09
C GLU A 17 56.62 13.59 5.05
N GLY A 18 56.56 14.89 4.72
CA GLY A 18 55.31 15.60 4.55
C GLY A 18 54.42 15.03 3.44
N VAL A 19 55.01 14.61 2.32
CA VAL A 19 54.28 13.97 1.21
C VAL A 19 53.78 12.58 1.62
N ASP A 20 54.61 11.77 2.28
CA ASP A 20 54.24 10.43 2.74
C ASP A 20 53.07 10.49 3.74
N LEU A 21 53.04 11.49 4.63
CA LEU A 21 51.93 11.71 5.56
C LEU A 21 50.62 12.11 4.86
N ILE A 22 50.71 12.93 3.80
CA ILE A 22 49.54 13.32 3.00
C ILE A 22 48.98 12.10 2.26
N GLU A 23 49.85 11.30 1.65
CA GLU A 23 49.46 10.08 0.94
C GLU A 23 48.73 9.11 1.88
N GLN A 24 49.32 8.82 3.05
CA GLN A 24 48.68 7.97 4.07
C GLN A 24 47.35 8.54 4.55
N GLY A 25 47.27 9.86 4.76
CA GLY A 25 46.03 10.52 5.15
C GLY A 25 44.93 10.40 4.09
N MET A 26 45.29 10.51 2.80
CA MET A 26 44.38 10.33 1.68
C MET A 26 43.93 8.88 1.54
N GLU A 27 44.84 7.92 1.61
CA GLU A 27 44.52 6.49 1.55
C GLU A 27 43.54 6.08 2.64
N LYS A 28 43.82 6.50 3.89
CA LYS A 28 42.92 6.24 5.01
C LYS A 28 41.56 6.90 4.81
N GLY A 29 41.53 8.17 4.37
CA GLY A 29 40.26 8.86 4.12
C GLY A 29 39.41 8.19 3.03
N LEU A 30 40.05 7.64 1.99
CA LEU A 30 39.36 6.87 0.95
C LEU A 30 38.86 5.52 1.46
N GLU A 31 39.63 4.86 2.33
CA GLU A 31 39.23 3.62 2.99
C GLU A 31 38.01 3.82 3.89
N ASP A 32 38.05 4.82 4.78
CA ASP A 32 36.94 5.17 5.67
C ASP A 32 35.67 5.51 4.87
N LEU A 33 35.81 6.26 3.76
CA LEU A 33 34.68 6.61 2.89
C LEU A 33 34.10 5.36 2.21
N ARG A 34 34.96 4.46 1.73
CA ARG A 34 34.55 3.20 1.10
C ARG A 34 33.75 2.34 2.08
N GLU A 35 34.20 2.22 3.33
CA GLU A 35 33.49 1.48 4.37
C GLU A 35 32.12 2.10 4.66
N GLN A 36 32.04 3.42 4.83
CA GLN A 36 30.78 4.13 5.06
C GLN A 36 29.77 3.91 3.91
N ILE A 37 30.23 3.93 2.66
CA ILE A 37 29.39 3.65 1.49
C ILE A 37 28.88 2.21 1.52
N GLN A 38 29.73 1.25 1.88
CA GLN A 38 29.33 -0.17 1.98
C GLN A 38 28.30 -0.39 3.09
N ASP A 39 28.48 0.23 4.25
CA ASP A 39 27.55 0.15 5.36
C ASP A 39 26.22 0.80 5.04
N LEU A 40 26.24 1.98 4.41
CA LEU A 40 25.03 2.66 3.95
C LEU A 40 24.28 1.78 2.94
N ARG A 41 24.99 1.21 1.96
CA ARG A 41 24.40 0.33 0.96
C ARG A 41 23.74 -0.89 1.62
N ARG A 42 24.43 -1.56 2.54
CA ARG A 42 23.88 -2.69 3.30
C ARG A 42 22.64 -2.29 4.11
N GLY A 43 22.68 -1.11 4.73
CA GLY A 43 21.53 -0.56 5.46
C GLY A 43 20.32 -0.30 4.57
N VAL A 44 20.53 0.24 3.36
CA VAL A 44 19.48 0.45 2.37
C VAL A 44 18.91 -0.88 1.89
N GLU A 45 19.76 -1.84 1.53
CA GLU A 45 19.36 -3.19 1.09
C GLU A 45 18.47 -3.86 2.16
N SER A 46 18.92 -3.89 3.43
CA SER A 46 18.14 -4.46 4.52
C SER A 46 16.79 -3.77 4.75
N ARG A 47 16.73 -2.43 4.64
CA ARG A 47 15.48 -1.68 4.77
C ARG A 47 14.53 -1.94 3.61
N MET A 48 15.05 -2.11 2.39
CA MET A 48 14.24 -2.47 1.22
C MET A 48 13.67 -3.87 1.37
N GLU A 49 14.46 -4.85 1.81
CA GLU A 49 13.98 -6.22 2.09
C GLU A 49 12.88 -6.22 3.15
N ALA A 50 13.09 -5.49 4.26
CA ALA A 50 12.09 -5.37 5.31
C ALA A 50 10.81 -4.68 4.83
N LEU A 51 10.92 -3.69 3.95
CA LEU A 51 9.78 -3.02 3.34
C LEU A 51 9.01 -3.96 2.40
N ALA A 52 9.72 -4.72 1.56
CA ALA A 52 9.13 -5.69 0.66
C ALA A 52 8.34 -6.76 1.44
N ALA A 53 8.95 -7.34 2.48
CA ALA A 53 8.28 -8.32 3.34
C ALA A 53 7.02 -7.75 4.01
N ARG A 54 7.06 -6.48 4.44
CA ARG A 54 5.88 -5.80 5.00
C ARG A 54 4.79 -5.58 3.96
N MET A 55 5.16 -5.21 2.73
CA MET A 55 4.21 -5.05 1.63
C MET A 55 3.52 -6.38 1.30
N ASP A 56 4.29 -7.48 1.20
CA ASP A 56 3.74 -8.81 0.94
C ASP A 56 2.77 -9.25 2.05
N ALA A 57 3.12 -9.00 3.31
CA ALA A 57 2.25 -9.30 4.44
C ALA A 57 0.93 -8.49 4.39
N ARG A 58 1.01 -7.20 4.04
CA ARG A 58 -0.16 -6.33 3.88
C ARG A 58 -1.05 -6.74 2.71
N ASP A 59 -0.45 -7.12 1.59
CA ASP A 59 -1.18 -7.64 0.44
C ASP A 59 -1.92 -8.93 0.78
N GLN A 60 -1.29 -9.82 1.57
CA GLN A 60 -1.93 -11.05 2.03
C GLN A 60 -3.09 -10.77 2.98
N GLU A 61 -2.94 -9.83 3.93
CA GLU A 61 -4.00 -9.37 4.84
C GLU A 61 -5.20 -8.84 4.05
N ILE A 62 -4.96 -7.95 3.08
CA ILE A 62 -6.02 -7.38 2.23
C ILE A 62 -6.73 -8.48 1.42
N ARG A 63 -5.98 -9.44 0.85
CA ARG A 63 -6.59 -10.56 0.11
C ARG A 63 -7.46 -11.43 1.01
N GLN A 64 -7.07 -11.65 2.26
CA GLN A 64 -7.86 -12.41 3.22
C GLN A 64 -9.15 -11.67 3.60
N GLU A 65 -9.06 -10.37 3.91
CA GLU A 65 -10.24 -9.55 4.20
C GLU A 65 -11.22 -9.52 3.02
N LEU A 66 -10.72 -9.36 1.80
CA LEU A 66 -11.53 -9.39 0.58
C LEU A 66 -12.22 -10.75 0.40
N ALA A 67 -11.54 -11.86 0.71
CA ALA A 67 -12.15 -13.19 0.65
C ALA A 67 -13.30 -13.35 1.66
N ILE A 68 -13.13 -12.83 2.88
CA ILE A 68 -14.19 -12.83 3.91
C ILE A 68 -15.38 -12.01 3.42
N TYR A 69 -15.14 -10.78 2.97
CA TYR A 69 -16.21 -9.91 2.44
C TYR A 69 -16.96 -10.55 1.28
N LYS A 70 -16.23 -11.12 0.31
CA LYS A 70 -16.85 -11.80 -0.83
C LYS A 70 -17.72 -12.97 -0.38
N THR A 71 -17.28 -13.74 0.61
CA THR A 71 -18.02 -14.87 1.15
C THR A 71 -19.29 -14.40 1.86
N ALA A 72 -19.20 -13.39 2.74
CA ALA A 72 -20.33 -12.84 3.46
C ALA A 72 -21.38 -12.22 2.51
N VAL A 73 -20.93 -11.48 1.48
CA VAL A 73 -21.81 -10.92 0.45
C VAL A 73 -22.49 -12.03 -0.34
N SER A 74 -21.75 -13.05 -0.76
CA SER A 74 -22.33 -14.18 -1.51
C SER A 74 -23.36 -14.93 -0.66
N ALA A 75 -23.06 -15.20 0.61
CA ALA A 75 -23.99 -15.84 1.54
C ALA A 75 -25.26 -15.01 1.76
N ARG A 76 -25.13 -13.67 1.89
CA ARG A 76 -26.28 -12.77 2.00
C ARG A 76 -27.16 -12.82 0.75
N VAL A 77 -26.57 -12.83 -0.44
CA VAL A 77 -27.32 -12.94 -1.71
C VAL A 77 -28.06 -14.27 -1.81
N MET A 78 -27.46 -15.37 -1.33
CA MET A 78 -28.14 -16.66 -1.29
C MET A 78 -29.32 -16.66 -0.31
N ALA A 79 -29.15 -16.10 0.89
CA ALA A 79 -30.21 -16.03 1.89
C ALA A 79 -31.43 -15.21 1.43
N THR A 80 -31.23 -14.16 0.61
CA THR A 80 -32.34 -13.38 0.02
C THR A 80 -33.00 -14.08 -1.18
N HIS A 81 -32.37 -15.11 -1.74
CA HIS A 81 -32.94 -15.95 -2.80
C HIS A 81 -33.66 -17.18 -2.23
N GLU A 82 -33.21 -17.72 -1.09
CA GLU A 82 -33.83 -18.87 -0.41
C GLU A 82 -35.04 -18.50 0.46
N ALA A 83 -35.16 -17.24 0.91
CA ALA A 83 -36.40 -16.77 1.51
C ALA A 83 -37.54 -16.92 0.49
N PRO A 84 -38.71 -17.47 0.86
CA PRO A 84 -39.85 -17.57 -0.04
C PRO A 84 -40.17 -16.16 -0.52
N ARG A 85 -39.84 -15.86 -1.79
CA ARG A 85 -40.35 -14.66 -2.43
C ARG A 85 -41.84 -14.88 -2.48
N VAL A 86 -42.56 -14.27 -1.54
CA VAL A 86 -44.01 -14.16 -1.59
C VAL A 86 -44.26 -13.53 -2.96
N GLU A 87 -44.76 -14.33 -3.91
CA GLU A 87 -45.25 -13.78 -5.16
C GLU A 87 -46.36 -12.83 -4.76
N MET A 88 -46.02 -11.54 -4.71
CA MET A 88 -46.95 -10.52 -4.31
C MET A 88 -48.10 -10.57 -5.31
N PRO A 89 -49.35 -10.81 -4.85
CA PRO A 89 -50.49 -10.84 -5.72
C PRO A 89 -50.51 -9.54 -6.53
N LYS A 90 -50.52 -9.65 -7.87
CA LYS A 90 -50.59 -8.47 -8.72
C LYS A 90 -51.80 -7.62 -8.31
N PRO A 91 -51.67 -6.29 -8.25
CA PRO A 91 -52.80 -5.43 -7.96
C PRO A 91 -53.90 -5.67 -9.00
N HIS A 92 -55.15 -5.60 -8.55
CA HIS A 92 -56.28 -5.71 -9.45
C HIS A 92 -56.21 -4.61 -10.51
N THR A 93 -56.58 -4.94 -11.75
CA THR A 93 -56.57 -3.98 -12.85
C THR A 93 -57.75 -3.00 -12.74
N PHE A 94 -57.48 -1.70 -12.90
CA PHE A 94 -58.51 -0.66 -12.93
C PHE A 94 -59.37 -0.83 -14.19
N SER A 95 -60.69 -0.94 -14.05
CA SER A 95 -61.58 -1.21 -15.18
C SER A 95 -61.92 0.04 -16.01
N GLY A 96 -61.42 1.22 -15.61
CA GLY A 96 -61.61 2.48 -16.35
C GLY A 96 -62.97 3.14 -16.12
N LYS A 97 -63.82 2.57 -15.25
CA LYS A 97 -65.14 3.11 -14.94
C LYS A 97 -65.01 4.37 -14.09
N ARG A 98 -65.97 5.29 -14.24
CA ARG A 98 -66.10 6.48 -13.39
C ARG A 98 -66.78 6.12 -12.07
N ASP A 99 -66.16 5.22 -11.32
CA ASP A 99 -66.58 4.80 -9.99
C ASP A 99 -65.51 5.24 -8.98
N ALA A 100 -65.88 6.13 -8.07
CA ALA A 100 -64.96 6.68 -7.07
C ALA A 100 -64.47 5.61 -6.08
N LYS A 101 -65.30 4.62 -5.76
CA LYS A 101 -64.95 3.53 -4.85
C LYS A 101 -63.98 2.56 -5.51
N GLU A 102 -64.13 2.31 -6.81
CA GLU A 102 -63.19 1.50 -7.58
C GLU A 102 -61.81 2.17 -7.65
N LEU A 103 -61.78 3.49 -7.90
CA LEU A 103 -60.53 4.26 -7.92
C LEU A 103 -59.83 4.23 -6.55
N ASP A 104 -60.58 4.44 -5.47
CA ASP A 104 -60.06 4.42 -4.10
C ASP A 104 -59.48 3.04 -3.72
N ASN A 105 -60.22 1.97 -4.01
CA ASN A 105 -59.76 0.60 -3.78
C ASN A 105 -58.50 0.28 -4.60
N PHE A 106 -58.43 0.72 -5.85
CA PHE A 106 -57.27 0.50 -6.71
C PHE A 106 -56.03 1.20 -6.15
N LEU A 107 -56.15 2.47 -5.74
CA LEU A 107 -55.06 3.24 -5.15
C LEU A 107 -54.58 2.60 -3.84
N TRP A 108 -55.51 2.20 -2.96
CA TRP A 108 -55.18 1.51 -1.71
C TRP A 108 -54.41 0.20 -1.95
N HIS A 109 -54.84 -0.61 -2.92
CA HIS A 109 -54.14 -1.84 -3.28
C HIS A 109 -52.78 -1.59 -3.93
N MET A 110 -52.62 -0.52 -4.71
CA MET A 110 -51.34 -0.12 -5.30
C MET A 110 -50.36 0.36 -4.24
N GLU A 111 -50.81 1.15 -3.27
CA GLU A 111 -49.98 1.61 -2.14
C GLU A 111 -49.47 0.43 -1.32
N ARG A 112 -50.36 -0.49 -0.93
CA ARG A 112 -49.94 -1.73 -0.24
C ARG A 112 -49.02 -2.61 -1.07
N TYR A 113 -49.17 -2.58 -2.39
CA TYR A 113 -48.29 -3.31 -3.29
C TYR A 113 -46.86 -2.73 -3.25
N PHE A 114 -46.70 -1.41 -3.28
CA PHE A 114 -45.37 -0.80 -3.18
C PHE A 114 -44.75 -0.91 -1.79
N GLU A 115 -45.56 -0.84 -0.72
CA GLU A 115 -45.08 -1.01 0.66
C GLU A 115 -44.45 -2.38 0.91
N ALA A 116 -44.99 -3.45 0.31
CA ALA A 116 -44.47 -4.80 0.51
C ALA A 116 -43.27 -5.17 -0.39
N MET A 117 -42.81 -4.25 -1.25
CA MET A 117 -41.59 -4.40 -2.06
C MET A 117 -40.33 -3.78 -1.42
N HIS A 118 -40.45 -3.17 -0.25
CA HIS A 118 -39.36 -2.59 0.55
C HIS A 118 -39.13 -3.36 1.84
#